data_AF-A0A078KTR9-F1
#
_entry.id   AF-A0A078KTR9-F1
#
_cell.length_a   1.000
_cell.length_b   1.000
_cell.length_c   1.000
_cell.angle_alpha   90.00
_cell.angle_beta   90.00
_cell.angle_gamma   90.00
#
_symmetry.space_group_name_H-M   'P 1'
#
loop_
_entity.id
_entity.type
_entity.pdbx_description
1 polymer ?
#
loop_
_entity_poly.entity_id
_entity_poly.type
_entity_poly.pdbx_seq_one_letter_code
_entity_poly.pdbx_strand_id
1 'polypeptide(L)'
;MKHIMLLDVDETLLYRGEHLNQALLDSLKAQGITDVCFFTNMDLGDIPHYRQRVTRHRIIAEMERQGFNVLKVITSADPGYLDENGQLKPIGSAYDELYRPLMRQVEENGPLDRAEHNSNGKDLFDYYHHDAQWGLASSIARARIETPVYESKTYKDYSFAIVDRDTRETKIVDLDALHQILNNPEDKSKYAVVQKQDPTREITAKGSKVTDNKALMMQHAIGELLMEHGPVAITYFDDKKQHLDGVEEALQSYADAGLVSLSKHEMSKNLDVAQSLEQRKLYAQTIARSTKLIAQTQELTRLLKEVDGFYIIPGNREKDLLTIRANLNYASSTQMLRLASLAMKGSVVFNNQVSLKTAFQCLQIAHLKANSREELLVAERALSVFLQDHPSSQIDRVRSTDAQVAHLLSSLQKIARTEGNESVYARNLAERLQRLGEFVLNTLDRRSEEYERQLNVVSEWKFVRAQTNSSLATITDNTTLERAHHASSSTAASSSSDISFEPTSSASSSIAASSTPSYEPSTSPSAATLLSTLGFLSTTPDRKTQDAVPEDQKVLENQDSFTPA
;
A
#
# COMPACT_ATOMS: atom_id res chain seq x y z
N MET A 1 -1.45 -12.16 -8.92
CA MET A 1 -0.27 -11.56 -8.26
C MET A 1 0.51 -10.78 -9.31
N LYS A 2 0.90 -9.54 -9.01
CA LYS A 2 1.72 -8.69 -9.91
C LYS A 2 3.18 -8.66 -9.46
N HIS A 3 4.11 -8.62 -10.41
CA HIS A 3 5.53 -8.35 -10.12
C HIS A 3 5.74 -6.85 -10.00
N ILE A 4 6.25 -6.39 -8.88
CA ILE A 4 6.68 -5.00 -8.67
C ILE A 4 8.20 -4.97 -8.53
N MET A 5 8.84 -4.17 -9.37
CA MET A 5 10.28 -3.93 -9.28
C MET A 5 10.51 -2.62 -8.55
N LEU A 6 11.10 -2.70 -7.36
CA LEU A 6 11.46 -1.52 -6.56
C LEU A 6 12.96 -1.33 -6.67
N LEU A 7 13.38 -0.26 -7.34
CA LEU A 7 14.79 0.04 -7.57
C LEU A 7 15.23 1.16 -6.64
N ASP A 8 16.13 0.84 -5.72
CA ASP A 8 16.86 1.89 -5.05
C ASP A 8 17.69 2.67 -6.09
N VAL A 9 17.56 3.99 -6.08
CA VAL A 9 18.21 4.84 -7.07
C VAL A 9 19.64 5.15 -6.65
N ASP A 10 19.83 5.47 -5.37
CA ASP A 10 21.03 6.12 -4.86
C ASP A 10 22.12 5.09 -4.51
N GLU A 11 23.25 5.10 -5.21
CA GLU A 11 24.35 4.12 -5.05
C GLU A 11 23.99 2.67 -5.39
N THR A 12 22.81 2.43 -5.97
CA THR A 12 22.32 1.12 -6.42
C THR A 12 22.04 1.12 -7.93
N LEU A 13 21.12 1.95 -8.40
CA LEU A 13 20.89 2.13 -9.84
C LEU A 13 21.86 3.16 -10.43
N LEU A 14 22.11 4.26 -9.72
CA LEU A 14 22.99 5.35 -10.12
C LEU A 14 24.25 5.33 -9.26
N TYR A 15 25.40 5.17 -9.90
CA TYR A 15 26.71 5.19 -9.27
C TYR A 15 27.42 6.51 -9.51
N ARG A 16 28.04 7.04 -8.44
CA ARG A 16 28.84 8.28 -8.47
C ARG A 16 28.08 9.48 -9.05
N GLY A 17 26.75 9.46 -8.96
CA GLY A 17 25.88 10.51 -9.47
C GLY A 17 25.77 10.57 -11.00
N GLU A 18 26.33 9.64 -11.78
CA GLU A 18 26.40 9.78 -13.24
C GLU A 18 26.16 8.47 -14.02
N HIS A 19 26.51 7.32 -13.47
CA HIS A 19 26.52 6.07 -14.23
C HIS A 19 25.38 5.13 -13.82
N LEU A 20 24.52 4.80 -14.78
CA LEU A 20 23.49 3.79 -14.57
C LEU A 20 24.08 2.38 -14.57
N ASN A 21 23.54 1.52 -13.70
CA ASN A 21 23.88 0.11 -13.69
C ASN A 21 23.24 -0.62 -14.86
N GLN A 22 23.92 -0.62 -16.00
CA GLN A 22 23.41 -1.25 -17.21
C GLN A 22 23.23 -2.77 -17.04
N ALA A 23 24.04 -3.43 -16.21
CA ALA A 23 23.91 -4.86 -15.95
C ALA A 23 22.59 -5.22 -15.27
N LEU A 24 22.14 -4.40 -14.31
CA LEU A 24 20.82 -4.55 -13.69
C LEU A 24 19.70 -4.31 -14.72
N LEU A 25 19.79 -3.21 -15.47
CA LEU A 25 18.78 -2.86 -16.49
C LEU A 25 18.66 -3.93 -17.58
N ASP A 26 19.77 -4.46 -18.10
CA ASP A 26 19.78 -5.55 -19.07
C ASP A 26 19.12 -6.82 -18.49
N SER A 27 19.38 -7.12 -17.21
CA SER A 27 18.81 -8.28 -16.53
C SER A 27 17.30 -8.17 -16.36
N LEU A 28 16.78 -6.96 -16.10
CA LEU A 28 15.35 -6.69 -16.03
C LEU A 28 14.68 -6.90 -17.40
N LYS A 29 15.23 -6.27 -18.46
CA LYS A 29 14.70 -6.41 -19.83
C LYS A 29 14.73 -7.85 -20.33
N ALA A 30 15.80 -8.59 -20.02
CA ALA A 30 15.92 -10.00 -20.40
C ALA A 30 14.82 -10.88 -19.78
N GLN A 31 14.22 -10.44 -18.67
CA GLN A 31 13.09 -11.11 -18.00
C GLN A 31 11.73 -10.47 -18.37
N GLY A 32 11.69 -9.54 -19.33
CA GLY A 32 10.48 -8.84 -19.74
C GLY A 32 9.96 -7.83 -18.72
N ILE A 33 10.79 -7.41 -17.76
CA ILE A 33 10.41 -6.43 -16.74
C ILE A 33 10.78 -5.04 -17.21
N THR A 34 9.75 -4.25 -17.55
CA THR A 34 9.89 -2.85 -17.98
C THR A 34 9.24 -1.88 -17.01
N ASP A 35 8.24 -2.31 -16.25
CA ASP A 35 7.59 -1.49 -15.24
C ASP A 35 8.40 -1.51 -13.93
N VAL A 36 8.83 -0.34 -13.48
CA VAL A 36 9.63 -0.17 -12.27
C VAL A 36 9.10 0.97 -11.41
N CYS A 37 9.29 0.90 -10.10
CA CYS A 37 9.15 2.06 -9.22
C CYS A 37 10.53 2.45 -8.68
N PHE A 38 10.77 3.75 -8.60
CA PHE A 38 11.98 4.28 -8.00
C PHE A 38 11.80 4.41 -6.50
N PHE A 39 12.88 4.12 -5.78
CA PHE A 39 12.99 4.25 -4.36
C PHE A 39 14.21 5.11 -4.07
N THR A 40 14.04 6.34 -3.60
CA THR A 40 15.15 7.31 -3.57
C THR A 40 15.16 8.14 -2.29
N ASN A 41 16.37 8.51 -1.86
CA ASN A 41 16.64 9.44 -0.77
C ASN A 41 16.83 10.86 -1.29
N MET A 42 16.12 11.22 -2.37
CA MET A 42 16.23 12.55 -2.98
C MET A 42 15.73 13.66 -2.05
N ASP A 43 16.21 14.86 -2.32
CA ASP A 43 15.70 16.13 -1.81
C ASP A 43 15.56 17.11 -2.98
N LEU A 44 15.27 18.39 -2.70
CA LEU A 44 15.20 19.44 -3.73
C LEU A 44 16.56 20.09 -4.02
N GLY A 45 17.66 19.50 -3.55
CA GLY A 45 19.00 20.09 -3.62
C GLY A 45 19.64 20.06 -5.01
N ASP A 46 19.16 19.22 -5.93
CA ASP A 46 19.63 19.17 -7.32
C ASP A 46 18.93 20.20 -8.24
N ILE A 47 17.78 20.74 -7.84
CA ILE A 47 17.01 21.75 -8.61
C ILE A 47 17.84 23.03 -8.89
N PRO A 48 18.51 23.68 -7.91
CA PRO A 48 19.30 24.88 -8.18
C PRO A 48 20.54 24.60 -9.05
N HIS A 49 21.00 23.35 -9.04
CA HIS A 49 22.17 22.88 -9.78
C HIS A 49 21.79 22.15 -11.07
N TYR A 50 20.58 22.42 -11.59
CA TYR A 50 20.12 21.89 -12.87
C TYR A 50 21.18 22.14 -13.95
N ARG A 51 21.53 21.09 -14.71
CA ARG A 51 22.65 20.95 -15.67
C ARG A 51 24.02 20.58 -15.10
N GLN A 52 24.30 20.83 -13.83
CA GLN A 52 25.58 20.47 -13.20
C GLN A 52 25.56 19.07 -12.58
N ARG A 53 24.36 18.53 -12.28
CA ARG A 53 24.16 17.21 -11.68
C ARG A 53 23.15 16.41 -12.50
N VAL A 54 23.28 15.08 -12.45
CA VAL A 54 22.23 14.20 -12.96
C VAL A 54 21.07 14.22 -11.96
N THR A 55 19.93 14.72 -12.43
CA THR A 55 18.72 14.83 -11.61
C THR A 55 17.89 13.57 -11.72
N ARG A 56 16.99 13.33 -10.75
CA ARG A 56 16.07 12.16 -10.82
C ARG A 56 15.21 12.21 -12.08
N HIS A 57 14.83 13.41 -12.51
CA HIS A 57 14.06 13.61 -13.74
C HIS A 57 14.82 13.15 -14.98
N ARG A 58 16.12 13.47 -15.09
CA ARG A 58 16.97 13.00 -16.20
C ARG A 58 17.15 11.48 -16.20
N ILE A 59 17.28 10.87 -15.02
CA ILE A 59 17.39 9.40 -14.89
C ILE A 59 16.12 8.73 -15.39
N ILE A 60 14.95 9.26 -15.01
CA ILE A 60 13.66 8.75 -15.46
C ILE A 60 13.55 8.84 -16.99
N ALA A 61 13.84 10.01 -17.56
CA ALA A 61 13.81 10.20 -19.01
C ALA A 61 14.77 9.25 -19.75
N GLU A 62 15.97 9.01 -19.22
CA GLU A 62 16.92 8.06 -19.78
C GLU A 62 16.41 6.61 -19.69
N MET A 63 15.80 6.22 -18.56
CA MET A 63 15.19 4.90 -18.42
C MET A 63 13.99 4.70 -19.35
N GLU A 64 13.16 5.72 -19.53
CA GLU A 64 12.05 5.72 -20.49
C GLU A 64 12.54 5.59 -21.92
N ARG A 65 13.60 6.32 -22.29
CA ARG A 65 14.27 6.18 -23.59
C ARG A 65 14.80 4.76 -23.82
N GLN A 66 15.19 4.09 -22.75
CA GLN A 66 15.64 2.69 -22.76
C GLN A 66 14.49 1.67 -22.77
N GLY A 67 13.23 2.09 -22.75
CA GLY A 67 12.06 1.22 -22.80
C GLY A 67 11.55 0.74 -21.44
N PHE A 68 11.98 1.38 -20.35
CA PHE A 68 11.33 1.21 -19.04
C PHE A 68 10.16 2.16 -18.88
N ASN A 69 9.28 1.84 -17.94
CA ASN A 69 8.18 2.69 -17.51
C ASN A 69 8.30 2.89 -16.00
N VAL A 70 8.60 4.12 -15.57
CA VAL A 70 8.73 4.45 -14.15
C VAL A 70 7.34 4.79 -13.60
N LEU A 71 6.72 3.81 -12.93
CA LEU A 71 5.35 3.91 -12.45
C LEU A 71 5.19 4.95 -11.34
N LYS A 72 6.11 4.94 -10.37
CA LYS A 72 6.10 5.81 -9.19
C LYS A 72 7.52 6.14 -8.75
N VAL A 73 7.72 7.31 -8.16
CA VAL A 73 8.97 7.73 -7.51
C VAL A 73 8.71 7.93 -6.03
N ILE A 74 9.13 6.97 -5.22
CA ILE A 74 8.91 6.95 -3.77
C ILE A 74 10.13 7.58 -3.10
N THR A 75 9.87 8.55 -2.24
CA THR A 75 10.85 9.47 -1.64
C THR A 75 10.84 9.38 -0.12
N SER A 76 11.90 9.88 0.51
CA SER A 76 12.00 9.97 1.98
C SER A 76 10.95 10.89 2.61
N ALA A 77 10.33 11.78 1.85
CA ALA A 77 9.30 12.70 2.33
C ALA A 77 7.90 12.07 2.32
N ASP A 78 7.63 11.07 1.48
CA ASP A 78 6.28 10.48 1.34
C ASP A 78 5.67 9.99 2.68
N PRO A 79 6.41 9.33 3.60
CA PRO A 79 5.86 8.91 4.88
C PRO A 79 5.50 10.06 5.84
N GLY A 80 5.79 11.30 5.49
CA GLY A 80 5.36 12.48 6.25
C GLY A 80 4.60 13.50 5.41
N TYR A 81 4.28 13.20 4.15
CA TYR A 81 3.59 14.13 3.27
C TYR A 81 2.08 14.02 3.48
N LEU A 82 1.51 15.00 4.17
CA LEU A 82 0.13 15.00 4.62
C LEU A 82 -0.77 15.88 3.74
N ASP A 83 -2.05 15.53 3.68
CA ASP A 83 -3.10 16.39 3.13
C ASP A 83 -3.61 17.41 4.16
N GLU A 84 -4.55 18.24 3.75
CA GLU A 84 -5.20 19.27 4.58
C GLU A 84 -5.96 18.71 5.81
N ASN A 85 -6.27 17.41 5.81
CA ASN A 85 -6.92 16.71 6.92
C ASN A 85 -5.93 15.96 7.81
N GLY A 86 -4.62 16.12 7.60
CA GLY A 86 -3.57 15.43 8.35
C GLY A 86 -3.47 13.93 8.04
N GLN A 87 -3.97 13.49 6.89
CA GLN A 87 -3.85 12.12 6.39
C GLN A 87 -2.65 12.01 5.44
N LEU A 88 -1.98 10.85 5.43
CA LEU A 88 -0.92 10.60 4.44
C LEU A 88 -1.48 10.67 3.02
N LYS A 89 -0.77 11.42 2.18
CA LYS A 89 -0.98 11.41 0.74
C LYS A 89 -0.48 10.11 0.11
N PRO A 90 -0.97 9.78 -1.10
CA PRO A 90 -0.51 8.62 -1.85
C PRO A 90 1.01 8.59 -2.04
N ILE A 91 1.59 7.40 -2.12
CA ILE A 91 3.02 7.22 -2.31
C ILE A 91 3.50 7.81 -3.64
N GLY A 92 4.53 8.63 -3.58
CA GLY A 92 5.10 9.36 -4.71
C GLY A 92 4.51 10.75 -4.92
N SER A 93 3.48 11.13 -4.16
CA SER A 93 2.93 12.49 -4.18
C SER A 93 3.99 13.55 -3.86
N ALA A 94 4.97 13.26 -2.99
CA ALA A 94 6.03 14.23 -2.71
C ALA A 94 6.86 14.52 -3.98
N TYR A 95 7.20 13.50 -4.77
CA TYR A 95 7.88 13.71 -6.04
C TYR A 95 7.00 14.47 -7.05
N ASP A 96 5.74 14.04 -7.22
CA ASP A 96 4.86 14.55 -8.26
C ASP A 96 4.38 15.99 -8.00
N GLU A 97 4.15 16.35 -6.74
CA GLU A 97 3.60 17.65 -6.35
C GLU A 97 4.69 18.64 -5.95
N LEU A 98 5.77 18.20 -5.29
CA LEU A 98 6.79 19.11 -4.77
C LEU A 98 8.01 19.22 -5.69
N TYR A 99 8.50 18.11 -6.23
CA TYR A 99 9.74 18.11 -7.00
C TYR A 99 9.51 18.35 -8.50
N ARG A 100 8.64 17.55 -9.12
CA ARG A 100 8.45 17.51 -10.58
C ARG A 100 8.07 18.89 -11.16
N PRO A 101 7.19 19.70 -10.53
CA PRO A 101 6.85 21.02 -11.06
C PRO A 101 8.05 21.98 -11.08
N LEU A 102 8.85 22.00 -10.01
CA LEU A 102 10.06 22.82 -9.94
C LEU A 102 11.08 22.39 -10.99
N MET A 103 11.23 21.08 -11.22
CA MET A 103 12.17 20.60 -12.22
C MET A 103 11.78 21.09 -13.62
N ARG A 104 10.50 20.96 -14.01
CA ARG A 104 10.02 21.47 -15.31
C ARG A 104 10.27 22.97 -15.46
N GLN A 105 10.03 23.72 -14.39
CA GLN A 105 10.29 25.16 -14.39
C GLN A 105 11.77 25.49 -14.65
N VAL A 106 12.72 24.79 -14.02
CA VAL A 106 14.16 25.04 -14.27
C VAL A 106 14.65 24.48 -15.60
N GLU A 107 13.96 23.51 -16.19
CA GLU A 107 14.21 23.07 -17.57
C GLU A 107 13.87 24.18 -18.58
N GLU A 108 12.76 24.89 -18.34
CA GLU A 108 12.28 25.99 -19.17
C GLU A 108 13.07 27.29 -18.94
N ASN A 109 13.28 27.68 -17.67
CA ASN A 109 13.82 28.99 -17.30
C ASN A 109 15.33 28.98 -17.00
N GLY A 110 15.95 27.80 -16.87
CA GLY A 110 17.33 27.64 -16.42
C GLY A 110 17.47 27.47 -14.91
N PRO A 111 18.71 27.30 -14.41
CA PRO A 111 18.97 27.02 -12.99
C PRO A 111 18.58 28.19 -12.09
N LEU A 112 18.15 27.87 -10.87
CA LEU A 112 17.80 28.86 -9.85
C LEU A 112 19.05 29.41 -9.14
N ASP A 113 19.22 30.72 -9.18
CA ASP A 113 20.22 31.40 -8.37
C ASP A 113 19.63 31.75 -7.00
N ARG A 114 19.81 30.84 -6.04
CA ARG A 114 19.40 31.02 -4.64
C ARG A 114 20.34 31.93 -3.85
N ALA A 115 21.59 32.04 -4.26
CA ALA A 115 22.63 32.72 -3.49
C ALA A 115 22.50 34.23 -3.65
N GLU A 116 22.36 34.69 -4.89
CA GLU A 116 22.20 36.12 -5.20
C GLU A 116 20.75 36.49 -5.53
N HIS A 117 19.84 35.52 -5.50
CA HIS A 117 18.42 35.71 -5.83
C HIS A 117 18.21 36.35 -7.21
N ASN A 118 19.11 36.14 -8.18
CA ASN A 118 18.99 36.77 -9.51
C ASN A 118 17.82 36.20 -10.34
N SER A 119 17.31 35.02 -9.99
CA SER A 119 16.12 34.43 -10.62
C SER A 119 14.85 35.26 -10.40
N ASN A 120 13.80 34.95 -11.16
CA ASN A 120 12.49 35.59 -11.01
C ASN A 120 11.93 35.37 -9.58
N GLY A 121 11.27 36.38 -9.03
CA GLY A 121 10.72 36.34 -7.66
C GLY A 121 9.71 35.22 -7.44
N LYS A 122 8.84 34.97 -8.42
CA LYS A 122 7.90 33.85 -8.41
C LYS A 122 8.63 32.51 -8.39
N ASP A 123 9.64 32.35 -9.23
CA ASP A 123 10.40 31.10 -9.33
C ASP A 123 11.12 30.76 -8.02
N LEU A 124 11.69 31.77 -7.36
CA LEU A 124 12.30 31.64 -6.04
C LEU A 124 11.25 31.33 -4.96
N PHE A 125 10.09 31.98 -5.01
CA PHE A 125 9.00 31.73 -4.08
C PHE A 125 8.51 30.29 -4.17
N ASP A 126 8.23 29.80 -5.39
CA ASP A 126 7.76 28.43 -5.63
C ASP A 126 8.79 27.42 -5.08
N TYR A 127 10.09 27.65 -5.33
CA TYR A 127 11.15 26.81 -4.78
C TYR A 127 11.13 26.78 -3.24
N TYR A 128 11.14 27.93 -2.58
CA TYR A 128 11.16 27.99 -1.11
C TYR A 128 9.90 27.39 -0.49
N HIS A 129 8.74 27.62 -1.11
CA HIS A 129 7.47 27.04 -0.67
C HIS A 129 7.51 25.51 -0.70
N HIS A 130 7.92 24.93 -1.82
CA HIS A 130 8.03 23.48 -2.00
C HIS A 130 9.12 22.87 -1.10
N ASP A 131 10.25 23.57 -0.91
CA ASP A 131 11.33 23.15 -0.01
C ASP A 131 10.89 23.10 1.45
N ALA A 132 10.05 24.04 1.89
CA ALA A 132 9.48 23.97 3.24
C ALA A 132 8.47 22.82 3.38
N GLN A 133 7.61 22.59 2.39
CA GLN A 133 6.70 21.43 2.41
C GLN A 133 7.48 20.11 2.44
N TRP A 134 8.56 20.00 1.67
CA TRP A 134 9.46 18.85 1.69
C TRP A 134 10.17 18.70 3.04
N GLY A 135 10.67 19.80 3.61
CA GLY A 135 11.33 19.83 4.90
C GLY A 135 10.41 19.43 6.05
N LEU A 136 9.16 19.89 6.02
CA LEU A 136 8.10 19.49 6.96
C LEU A 136 7.82 17.99 6.86
N ALA A 137 7.56 17.49 5.66
CA ALA A 137 7.29 16.08 5.42
C ALA A 137 8.46 15.18 5.84
N SER A 138 9.69 15.57 5.52
CA SER A 138 10.91 14.88 5.96
C SER A 138 11.09 14.92 7.49
N SER A 139 10.71 16.03 8.13
CA SER A 139 10.77 16.14 9.59
C SER A 139 9.75 15.24 10.26
N ILE A 140 8.54 15.14 9.71
CA ILE A 140 7.52 14.19 10.16
C ILE A 140 8.06 12.77 10.01
N ALA A 141 8.50 12.37 8.82
CA ALA A 141 9.07 11.03 8.59
C ALA A 141 10.21 10.71 9.58
N ARG A 142 11.10 11.67 9.84
CA ARG A 142 12.17 11.54 10.83
C ARG A 142 11.65 11.35 12.25
N ALA A 143 10.69 12.17 12.69
CA ALA A 143 10.12 12.03 14.02
C ALA A 143 9.46 10.66 14.22
N ARG A 144 8.88 10.10 13.16
CA ARG A 144 8.25 8.78 13.17
C ARG A 144 9.26 7.64 13.34
N ILE A 145 10.43 7.69 12.68
CA ILE A 145 11.49 6.67 12.86
C ILE A 145 12.23 6.78 14.19
N GLU A 146 12.28 7.98 14.78
CA GLU A 146 12.93 8.23 16.08
C GLU A 146 12.04 7.91 17.29
N THR A 147 10.74 7.69 17.07
CA THR A 147 9.74 7.53 18.13
C THR A 147 9.12 6.13 18.06
N PRO A 148 8.99 5.39 19.16
CA PRO A 148 8.32 4.09 19.18
C PRO A 148 6.84 4.16 18.79
N VAL A 149 6.32 3.10 18.15
CA VAL A 149 4.94 3.04 17.58
C VAL A 149 3.78 3.44 18.51
N TYR A 150 3.94 3.31 19.83
CA TYR A 150 2.90 3.64 20.82
C TYR A 150 3.07 5.02 21.46
N GLU A 151 4.11 5.75 21.05
CA GLU A 151 4.44 7.07 21.58
C GLU A 151 4.19 8.14 20.52
N SER A 152 4.11 9.38 20.98
CA SER A 152 4.05 10.55 20.11
C SER A 152 5.08 11.55 20.60
N LYS A 153 5.76 12.19 19.65
CA LYS A 153 6.79 13.18 19.94
C LYS A 153 6.35 14.52 19.36
N THR A 154 6.36 15.53 20.21
CA THR A 154 6.09 16.91 19.80
C THR A 154 7.41 17.61 19.54
N TYR A 155 7.53 18.30 18.41
CA TYR A 155 8.69 19.11 18.07
C TYR A 155 8.26 20.41 17.39
N LYS A 156 9.12 21.42 17.43
CA LYS A 156 8.88 22.71 16.80
C LYS A 156 8.98 22.58 15.29
N ASP A 157 7.99 23.12 14.59
CA ASP A 157 8.01 23.24 13.14
C ASP A 157 9.07 24.27 12.70
N TYR A 158 9.37 24.30 11.40
CA TYR A 158 10.17 25.34 10.78
C TYR A 158 9.26 26.34 10.07
N SER A 159 9.55 27.62 10.26
CA SER A 159 8.98 28.72 9.49
C SER A 159 10.04 29.41 8.65
N PHE A 160 9.58 30.18 7.68
CA PHE A 160 10.45 31.03 6.88
C PHE A 160 10.95 32.19 7.71
N ALA A 161 12.24 32.46 7.59
CA ALA A 161 12.84 33.68 8.10
C ALA A 161 13.65 34.36 7.00
N ILE A 162 13.60 35.68 6.98
CA ILE A 162 14.50 36.51 6.20
C ILE A 162 15.66 36.95 7.09
N VAL A 163 16.85 36.97 6.52
CA VAL A 163 18.07 37.48 7.15
C VAL A 163 18.52 38.68 6.34
N ASP A 164 18.56 39.86 6.98
CA ASP A 164 19.15 41.06 6.39
C ASP A 164 20.65 40.82 6.15
N ARG A 165 21.11 41.01 4.90
CA ARG A 165 22.50 40.73 4.54
C ARG A 165 23.48 41.69 5.21
N ASP A 166 23.06 42.91 5.48
CA ASP A 166 23.89 43.97 6.06
C ASP A 166 23.90 43.89 7.58
N THR A 167 22.72 43.81 8.20
CA THR A 167 22.60 43.85 9.66
C THR A 167 22.66 42.47 10.32
N ARG A 168 22.49 41.40 9.53
CA ARG A 168 22.33 40.00 10.00
C ARG A 168 21.12 39.80 10.90
N GLU A 169 20.19 40.77 10.96
CA GLU A 169 18.95 40.63 11.68
C GLU A 169 18.07 39.56 11.02
N THR A 170 17.45 38.70 11.84
CA THR A 170 16.60 37.61 11.37
C THR A 170 15.15 37.86 11.77
N LYS A 171 14.23 37.84 10.81
CA LYS A 171 12.81 38.04 11.03
C LYS A 171 12.00 36.89 10.44
N ILE A 172 11.11 36.28 11.24
CA ILE A 172 10.17 35.26 10.76
C ILE A 172 9.09 35.97 9.91
N VAL A 173 8.76 35.37 8.77
CA VAL A 173 7.77 35.90 7.81
C VAL A 173 6.78 34.82 7.41
N ASP A 174 5.55 35.22 7.10
CA ASP A 174 4.55 34.35 6.48
C ASP A 174 4.76 34.23 4.96
N LEU A 175 3.96 33.39 4.31
CA LEU A 175 4.04 33.12 2.87
C LEU A 175 3.77 34.38 2.03
N ASP A 176 2.80 35.20 2.43
CA ASP A 176 2.44 36.41 1.69
C ASP A 176 3.55 37.46 1.75
N ALA A 177 4.15 37.65 2.93
CA ALA A 177 5.29 38.53 3.10
C ALA A 177 6.52 38.01 2.34
N LEU A 178 6.79 36.70 2.37
CA LEU A 178 7.87 36.10 1.59
C LEU A 178 7.67 36.34 0.08
N HIS A 179 6.46 36.14 -0.42
CA HIS A 179 6.12 36.39 -1.83
C HIS A 179 6.32 37.86 -2.21
N GLN A 180 5.91 38.81 -1.36
CA GLN A 180 6.13 40.24 -1.60
C GLN A 180 7.62 40.61 -1.64
N ILE A 181 8.41 40.10 -0.68
CA ILE A 181 9.85 40.35 -0.59
C ILE A 181 10.58 39.83 -1.83
N LEU A 182 10.27 38.61 -2.28
CA LEU A 182 10.93 38.01 -3.44
C LEU A 182 10.54 38.69 -4.76
N ASN A 183 9.38 39.34 -4.82
CA ASN A 183 8.94 40.08 -6.00
C ASN A 183 9.38 41.56 -6.02
N ASN A 184 9.89 42.09 -4.90
CA ASN A 184 10.49 43.43 -4.85
C ASN A 184 12.01 43.34 -5.09
N PRO A 185 12.55 43.94 -6.17
CA PRO A 185 13.99 43.90 -6.47
C PRO A 185 14.88 44.42 -5.34
N GLU A 186 14.46 45.46 -4.62
CA GLU A 186 15.24 46.05 -3.52
C GLU A 186 15.33 45.06 -2.35
N ASP A 187 14.18 44.56 -1.88
CA ASP A 187 14.10 43.62 -0.77
C ASP A 187 14.77 42.28 -1.10
N LYS A 188 14.58 41.78 -2.33
CA LYS A 188 15.21 40.55 -2.81
C LYS A 188 16.73 40.60 -2.75
N SER A 189 17.33 41.75 -3.05
CA SER A 189 18.80 41.94 -2.95
C SER A 189 19.26 42.12 -1.50
N LYS A 190 18.41 42.68 -0.64
CA LYS A 190 18.71 42.99 0.75
C LYS A 190 18.64 41.77 1.67
N TYR A 191 17.73 40.84 1.41
CA TYR A 191 17.47 39.71 2.31
C TYR A 191 17.98 38.37 1.76
N ALA A 192 18.25 37.43 2.65
CA ALA A 192 18.42 36.01 2.36
C ALA A 192 17.30 35.22 3.03
N VAL A 193 16.82 34.14 2.39
CA VAL A 193 15.77 33.28 2.95
C VAL A 193 16.41 32.08 3.65
N VAL A 194 16.01 31.82 4.89
CA VAL A 194 16.43 30.66 5.69
C VAL A 194 15.23 30.01 6.36
N GLN A 195 15.33 28.72 6.68
CA GLN A 195 14.36 28.03 7.53
C GLN A 195 14.82 28.14 8.99
N LYS A 196 13.91 28.53 9.90
CA LYS A 196 14.18 28.64 11.33
C LYS A 196 13.06 28.00 12.14
N GLN A 197 13.39 27.41 13.28
CA GLN A 197 12.38 26.84 14.17
C GLN A 197 11.38 27.92 14.60
N ASP A 198 10.10 27.63 14.40
CA ASP A 198 8.99 28.45 14.82
C ASP A 198 8.58 28.05 16.24
N PRO A 199 8.69 28.95 17.24
CA PRO A 199 8.23 28.64 18.58
C PRO A 199 6.70 28.55 18.70
N THR A 200 5.95 29.02 17.70
CA THR A 200 4.48 29.09 17.72
C THR A 200 3.80 27.92 17.02
N ARG A 201 4.55 27.10 16.29
CA ARG A 201 4.01 25.94 15.55
C ARG A 201 4.66 24.66 16.07
N GLU A 202 3.82 23.73 16.50
CA GLU A 202 4.25 22.43 17.03
C GLU A 202 3.66 21.29 16.19
N ILE A 203 4.48 20.29 15.91
CA ILE A 203 4.09 19.07 15.22
C ILE A 203 4.16 17.92 16.21
N THR A 204 3.03 17.27 16.42
CA THR A 204 2.96 16.01 17.16
C THR A 204 2.89 14.87 16.16
N ALA A 205 3.94 14.06 16.03
CA ALA A 205 3.97 12.90 15.14
C ALA A 205 3.93 11.60 15.95
N LYS A 206 3.16 10.62 15.48
CA LYS A 206 3.13 9.27 16.06
C LYS A 206 4.34 8.46 15.63
N GLY A 207 4.90 7.69 16.54
CA GLY A 207 6.03 6.82 16.20
C GLY A 207 5.69 5.72 15.22
N SER A 208 6.74 5.07 14.69
CA SER A 208 6.63 3.91 13.81
C SER A 208 7.22 2.67 14.46
N LYS A 209 6.86 1.50 13.94
CA LYS A 209 7.49 0.23 14.30
C LYS A 209 8.90 0.14 13.74
N VAL A 210 9.14 0.73 12.57
CA VAL A 210 10.42 0.67 11.88
C VAL A 210 11.26 1.90 12.17
N THR A 211 12.56 1.68 12.40
CA THR A 211 13.53 2.75 12.69
C THR A 211 14.37 3.16 11.47
N ASP A 212 14.15 2.50 10.34
CA ASP A 212 14.84 2.76 9.08
C ASP A 212 13.88 3.48 8.11
N ASN A 213 14.37 4.53 7.45
CA ASN A 213 13.54 5.34 6.58
C ASN A 213 13.10 4.58 5.31
N LYS A 214 13.96 3.72 4.75
CA LYS A 214 13.61 2.88 3.59
C LYS A 214 12.55 1.86 3.97
N ALA A 215 12.65 1.27 5.16
CA ALA A 215 11.62 0.41 5.73
C ALA A 215 10.28 1.15 5.88
N LEU A 216 10.30 2.40 6.36
CA LEU A 216 9.09 3.21 6.53
C LEU A 216 8.43 3.56 5.18
N MET A 217 9.24 3.98 4.22
CA MET A 217 8.80 4.19 2.84
C MET A 217 8.16 2.91 2.25
N MET A 218 8.74 1.74 2.52
CA MET A 218 8.23 0.45 2.03
C MET A 218 6.90 0.09 2.70
N GLN A 219 6.78 0.32 4.00
CA GLN A 219 5.56 0.04 4.77
C GLN A 219 4.37 0.88 4.29
N HIS A 220 4.61 2.14 3.93
CA HIS A 220 3.59 2.99 3.32
C HIS A 220 3.26 2.53 1.89
N ALA A 221 4.30 2.27 1.07
CA ALA A 221 4.16 1.80 -0.31
C ALA A 221 3.36 0.50 -0.45
N ILE A 222 3.59 -0.47 0.43
CA ILE A 222 2.96 -1.78 0.29
C ILE A 222 1.45 -1.73 0.49
N GLY A 223 0.94 -0.88 1.37
CA GLY A 223 -0.49 -0.73 1.59
C GLY A 223 -1.23 -0.34 0.31
N GLU A 224 -0.67 0.61 -0.45
CA GLU A 224 -1.25 1.03 -1.73
C GLU A 224 -1.08 -0.02 -2.83
N LEU A 225 0.11 -0.61 -2.97
CA LEU A 225 0.36 -1.64 -3.98
C LEU A 225 -0.59 -2.84 -3.81
N LEU A 226 -0.88 -3.23 -2.57
CA LEU A 226 -1.83 -4.30 -2.27
C LEU A 226 -3.27 -3.92 -2.60
N MET A 227 -3.66 -2.65 -2.38
CA MET A 227 -4.99 -2.16 -2.78
C MET A 227 -5.16 -2.11 -4.30
N GLU A 228 -4.10 -1.78 -5.03
CA GLU A 228 -4.15 -1.64 -6.48
C GLU A 228 -4.08 -3.01 -7.20
N HIS A 229 -3.29 -3.95 -6.68
CA HIS A 229 -2.91 -5.16 -7.41
C HIS A 229 -3.27 -6.47 -6.72
N GLY A 230 -3.83 -6.41 -5.50
CA GLY A 230 -3.96 -7.58 -4.64
C GLY A 230 -2.58 -8.08 -4.22
N PRO A 231 -2.39 -9.40 -4.02
CA PRO A 231 -1.07 -9.93 -3.67
C PRO A 231 0.01 -9.55 -4.68
N VAL A 232 1.21 -9.20 -4.20
CA VAL A 232 2.34 -8.77 -5.03
C VAL A 232 3.60 -9.59 -4.74
N ALA A 233 4.45 -9.73 -5.76
CA ALA A 233 5.83 -10.16 -5.60
C ALA A 233 6.75 -8.98 -5.86
N ILE A 234 7.55 -8.62 -4.86
CA ILE A 234 8.49 -7.51 -4.90
C ILE A 234 9.89 -8.06 -5.14
N THR A 235 10.59 -7.46 -6.09
CA THR A 235 12.05 -7.57 -6.15
C THR A 235 12.67 -6.24 -5.76
N TYR A 236 13.60 -6.27 -4.82
CA TYR A 236 14.26 -5.10 -4.26
C TYR A 236 15.78 -5.26 -4.29
N PHE A 237 16.45 -4.20 -4.71
CA PHE A 237 17.90 -4.12 -4.75
C PHE A 237 18.35 -2.89 -3.98
N ASP A 238 19.40 -3.03 -3.18
CA ASP A 238 19.97 -1.95 -2.37
C ASP A 238 21.46 -2.23 -2.12
N ASP A 239 22.26 -1.18 -1.94
CA ASP A 239 23.69 -1.25 -1.66
C ASP A 239 24.02 -1.46 -0.17
N LYS A 240 23.01 -1.39 0.72
CA LYS A 240 23.17 -1.56 2.16
C LYS A 240 22.32 -2.69 2.71
N LYS A 241 22.99 -3.65 3.35
CA LYS A 241 22.35 -4.71 4.15
C LYS A 241 21.31 -4.18 5.16
N GLN A 242 21.59 -3.06 5.84
CA GLN A 242 20.66 -2.48 6.81
C GLN A 242 19.30 -2.14 6.21
N HIS A 243 19.28 -1.53 5.00
CA HIS A 243 18.02 -1.21 4.33
C HIS A 243 17.28 -2.48 3.90
N LEU A 244 18.02 -3.48 3.39
CA LEU A 244 17.45 -4.77 3.02
C LEU A 244 16.78 -5.48 4.20
N ASP A 245 17.41 -5.46 5.37
CA ASP A 245 16.90 -6.08 6.58
C ASP A 245 15.70 -5.29 7.14
N GLY A 246 15.76 -3.96 7.11
CA GLY A 246 14.62 -3.10 7.48
C GLY A 246 13.39 -3.31 6.58
N VAL A 247 13.59 -3.42 5.26
CA VAL A 247 12.52 -3.73 4.29
C VAL A 247 11.91 -5.11 4.53
N GLU A 248 12.72 -6.12 4.87
CA GLU A 248 12.22 -7.45 5.22
C GLU A 248 11.37 -7.41 6.50
N GLU A 249 11.83 -6.71 7.53
CA GLU A 249 11.07 -6.55 8.77
C GLU A 249 9.73 -5.83 8.54
N ALA A 250 9.73 -4.76 7.74
CA ALA A 250 8.53 -4.00 7.39
C ALA A 250 7.48 -4.85 6.66
N LEU A 251 7.94 -5.81 5.83
CA LEU A 251 7.07 -6.64 5.01
C LEU A 251 6.69 -7.98 5.65
N GLN A 252 7.29 -8.36 6.79
CA GLN A 252 7.12 -9.68 7.40
C GLN A 252 5.64 -10.03 7.67
N SER A 253 4.88 -9.12 8.27
CA SER A 253 3.44 -9.33 8.56
C SER A 253 2.65 -9.64 7.28
N TYR A 254 2.97 -8.96 6.18
CA TYR A 254 2.33 -9.15 4.87
C TYR A 254 2.77 -10.44 4.17
N ALA A 255 4.03 -10.84 4.34
CA ALA A 255 4.55 -12.11 3.85
C ALA A 255 3.92 -13.30 4.57
N ASP A 256 3.77 -13.23 5.90
CA ASP A 256 3.09 -14.25 6.71
C ASP A 256 1.62 -14.42 6.30
N ALA A 257 0.97 -13.34 5.87
CA ALA A 257 -0.40 -13.36 5.34
C ALA A 257 -0.48 -13.76 3.84
N GLY A 258 0.65 -14.08 3.22
CA GLY A 258 0.74 -14.43 1.79
C GLY A 258 0.16 -13.35 0.88
N LEU A 259 0.38 -12.10 1.24
CA LEU A 259 0.05 -10.92 0.43
C LEU A 259 1.27 -10.41 -0.32
N VAL A 260 2.47 -10.63 0.25
CA VAL A 260 3.72 -10.15 -0.31
C VAL A 260 4.72 -11.29 -0.38
N SER A 261 5.47 -11.34 -1.47
CA SER A 261 6.73 -12.08 -1.53
C SER A 261 7.86 -11.10 -1.80
N LEU A 262 8.95 -11.20 -1.05
CA LEU A 262 10.12 -10.35 -1.22
C LEU A 262 11.30 -11.18 -1.75
N SER A 263 11.85 -10.78 -2.89
CA SER A 263 13.15 -11.22 -3.38
C SER A 263 14.11 -10.04 -3.29
N LYS A 264 15.15 -10.15 -2.45
CA LYS A 264 16.10 -9.06 -2.22
C LYS A 264 17.54 -9.47 -2.54
N HIS A 265 18.36 -8.51 -2.96
CA HIS A 265 19.79 -8.72 -3.21
C HIS A 265 20.62 -7.48 -2.86
N GLU A 266 21.73 -7.70 -2.16
CA GLU A 266 22.70 -6.66 -1.80
C GLU A 266 23.63 -6.39 -2.96
N MET A 267 23.63 -5.15 -3.44
CA MET A 267 24.44 -4.71 -4.56
C MET A 267 25.79 -4.16 -4.08
N SER A 268 26.81 -4.32 -4.91
CA SER A 268 28.11 -3.72 -4.64
C SER A 268 28.06 -2.22 -4.87
N LYS A 269 28.69 -1.43 -4.00
CA LYS A 269 28.95 0.01 -4.23
C LYS A 269 30.00 0.28 -5.30
N ASN A 270 30.73 -0.76 -5.72
CA ASN A 270 31.70 -0.65 -6.79
C ASN A 270 31.02 -0.97 -8.13
N LEU A 271 30.99 0.02 -9.03
CA LEU A 271 30.36 -0.10 -10.35
C LEU A 271 30.91 -1.27 -11.18
N ASP A 272 32.23 -1.49 -11.18
CA ASP A 272 32.85 -2.57 -11.97
C ASP A 272 32.42 -3.95 -11.46
N VAL A 273 32.31 -4.09 -10.14
CA VAL A 273 31.79 -5.31 -9.51
C VAL A 273 30.31 -5.46 -9.82
N ALA A 274 29.51 -4.40 -9.65
CA ALA A 274 28.07 -4.39 -9.92
C ALA A 274 27.73 -4.73 -11.38
N GLN A 275 28.61 -4.40 -12.33
CA GLN A 275 28.42 -4.72 -13.75
C GLN A 275 28.97 -6.08 -14.18
N SER A 276 29.69 -6.77 -13.28
CA SER A 276 30.34 -8.05 -13.57
C SER A 276 29.35 -9.15 -14.00
N LEU A 277 29.87 -10.16 -14.71
CA LEU A 277 29.09 -11.33 -15.12
C LEU A 277 28.50 -12.08 -13.91
N GLU A 278 29.22 -12.10 -12.79
CA GLU A 278 28.77 -12.74 -11.56
C GLU A 278 27.55 -12.01 -10.97
N GLN A 279 27.61 -10.68 -10.87
CA GLN A 279 26.47 -9.88 -10.41
C GLN A 279 25.27 -9.99 -11.34
N ARG A 280 25.47 -9.98 -12.68
CA ARG A 280 24.38 -10.24 -13.64
C ARG A 280 23.66 -11.56 -13.37
N LYS A 281 24.38 -12.64 -13.03
CA LYS A 281 23.78 -13.92 -12.65
C LYS A 281 22.95 -13.82 -11.37
N LEU A 282 23.43 -13.08 -10.37
CA LEU A 282 22.71 -12.87 -9.11
C LEU A 282 21.45 -12.02 -9.32
N TYR A 283 21.50 -10.98 -10.16
CA TYR A 283 20.32 -10.19 -10.54
C TYR A 283 19.27 -11.07 -11.20
N ALA A 284 19.66 -11.83 -12.23
CA ALA A 284 18.76 -12.74 -12.92
C ALA A 284 18.14 -13.80 -11.99
N GLN A 285 18.93 -14.37 -11.08
CA GLN A 285 18.42 -15.34 -10.09
C GLN A 285 17.42 -14.70 -9.12
N THR A 286 17.68 -13.48 -8.65
CA THR A 286 16.82 -12.76 -7.72
C THR A 286 15.48 -12.42 -8.37
N ILE A 287 15.53 -11.91 -9.61
CA ILE A 287 14.34 -11.61 -10.42
C ILE A 287 13.53 -12.89 -10.68
N ALA A 288 14.20 -13.97 -11.11
CA ALA A 288 13.55 -15.23 -11.46
C ALA A 288 12.80 -15.89 -10.29
N ARG A 289 13.20 -15.65 -9.04
CA ARG A 289 12.46 -16.14 -7.86
C ARG A 289 11.03 -15.56 -7.81
N SER A 290 10.89 -14.26 -8.05
CA SER A 290 9.59 -13.58 -8.08
C SER A 290 8.76 -14.02 -9.28
N THR A 291 9.37 -14.09 -10.48
CA THR A 291 8.69 -14.55 -11.70
C THR A 291 8.18 -15.99 -11.57
N LYS A 292 8.99 -16.88 -10.97
CA LYS A 292 8.61 -18.27 -10.72
C LYS A 292 7.41 -18.38 -9.78
N LEU A 293 7.39 -17.62 -8.69
CA LEU A 293 6.27 -17.62 -7.75
C LEU A 293 4.97 -17.13 -8.42
N ILE A 294 5.05 -16.09 -9.25
CA ILE A 294 3.90 -15.60 -10.01
C ILE A 294 3.36 -16.69 -10.95
N ALA A 295 4.23 -17.37 -11.68
CA ALA A 295 3.82 -18.48 -12.54
C ALA A 295 3.17 -19.61 -11.72
N GLN A 296 3.72 -19.96 -10.56
CA GLN A 296 3.16 -20.99 -9.67
C GLN A 296 1.78 -20.61 -9.10
N THR A 297 1.57 -19.35 -8.74
CA THR A 297 0.28 -18.85 -8.24
C THR A 297 -0.78 -18.72 -9.33
N GLN A 298 -0.39 -18.44 -10.57
CA GLN A 298 -1.29 -18.51 -11.73
C GLN A 298 -1.71 -19.95 -12.02
N GLU A 299 -0.74 -20.87 -11.98
CA GLU A 299 -0.95 -22.30 -12.21
C GLU A 299 -1.85 -22.94 -11.15
N LEU A 300 -1.84 -22.40 -9.92
CA LEU A 300 -2.69 -22.87 -8.82
C LEU A 300 -4.18 -22.92 -9.21
N THR A 301 -4.67 -21.97 -10.02
CA THR A 301 -6.06 -21.98 -10.50
C THR A 301 -6.38 -23.22 -11.33
N ARG A 302 -5.45 -23.63 -12.19
CA ARG A 302 -5.58 -24.84 -13.03
C ARG A 302 -5.55 -26.08 -12.15
N LEU A 303 -4.56 -26.18 -11.26
CA LEU A 303 -4.39 -27.32 -10.36
C LEU A 303 -5.60 -27.55 -9.45
N LEU A 304 -6.18 -26.48 -8.88
CA LEU A 304 -7.36 -26.57 -8.01
C LEU A 304 -8.65 -26.99 -8.74
N LYS A 305 -8.70 -26.83 -10.07
CA LYS A 305 -9.80 -27.35 -10.90
C LYS A 305 -9.63 -28.84 -11.14
N GLU A 306 -8.40 -29.27 -11.39
CA GLU A 306 -8.08 -30.63 -11.83
C GLU A 306 -7.95 -31.63 -10.68
N VAL A 307 -7.47 -31.24 -9.50
CA VAL A 307 -7.09 -32.15 -8.39
C VAL A 307 -8.22 -33.07 -7.88
N ASP A 308 -9.47 -32.69 -8.15
CA ASP A 308 -10.69 -33.45 -7.83
C ASP A 308 -11.20 -34.31 -9.02
N GLY A 309 -10.55 -34.26 -10.18
CA GLY A 309 -10.89 -35.02 -11.37
C GLY A 309 -10.44 -36.47 -11.30
N PHE A 310 -11.34 -37.40 -11.67
CA PHE A 310 -11.13 -38.86 -11.63
C PHE A 310 -10.00 -39.38 -12.56
N TYR A 311 -9.41 -38.55 -13.42
CA TYR A 311 -8.52 -38.97 -14.51
C TYR A 311 -7.04 -38.56 -14.33
N ILE A 312 -6.61 -38.08 -13.16
CA ILE A 312 -5.20 -37.70 -12.96
C ILE A 312 -4.34 -38.95 -12.69
N ILE A 313 -3.28 -39.12 -13.48
CA ILE A 313 -2.23 -40.12 -13.27
C ILE A 313 -1.62 -39.94 -11.86
N PRO A 314 -1.54 -40.97 -11.01
CA PRO A 314 -1.15 -40.83 -9.60
C PRO A 314 0.13 -40.02 -9.33
N GLY A 315 1.17 -40.18 -10.15
CA GLY A 315 2.44 -39.45 -9.99
C GLY A 315 2.33 -37.94 -10.26
N ASN A 316 1.44 -37.51 -11.17
CA ASN A 316 1.19 -36.09 -11.39
C ASN A 316 0.36 -35.49 -10.25
N ARG A 317 -0.58 -36.27 -9.70
CA ARG A 317 -1.43 -35.84 -8.59
C ARG A 317 -0.64 -35.46 -7.35
N GLU A 318 0.39 -36.24 -6.98
CA GLU A 318 1.23 -35.93 -5.82
C GLU A 318 2.02 -34.63 -6.01
N LYS A 319 2.61 -34.43 -7.20
CA LYS A 319 3.31 -33.19 -7.56
C LYS A 319 2.38 -31.98 -7.54
N ASP A 320 1.16 -32.13 -8.04
CA ASP A 320 0.15 -31.07 -8.06
C ASP A 320 -0.30 -30.70 -6.63
N LEU A 321 -0.52 -31.69 -5.76
CA LEU A 321 -0.84 -31.49 -4.35
C LEU A 321 0.28 -30.76 -3.60
N LEU A 322 1.54 -31.14 -3.85
CA LEU A 322 2.71 -30.45 -3.27
C LEU A 322 2.76 -28.99 -3.73
N THR A 323 2.48 -28.73 -5.01
CA THR A 323 2.46 -27.38 -5.57
C THR A 323 1.32 -26.54 -4.97
N ILE A 324 0.12 -27.12 -4.81
CA ILE A 324 -1.01 -26.45 -4.15
C ILE A 324 -0.66 -26.06 -2.72
N ARG A 325 -0.14 -27.00 -1.92
CA ARG A 325 0.22 -26.76 -0.51
C ARG A 325 1.33 -25.73 -0.35
N ALA A 326 2.34 -25.77 -1.21
CA ALA A 326 3.45 -24.83 -1.19
C ALA A 326 3.03 -23.38 -1.53
N ASN A 327 1.88 -23.18 -2.17
CA ASN A 327 1.40 -21.86 -2.62
C ASN A 327 0.06 -21.45 -2.00
N LEU A 328 -0.46 -22.22 -1.03
CA LEU A 328 -1.77 -21.98 -0.43
C LEU A 328 -1.86 -20.60 0.23
N ASN A 329 -0.79 -20.18 0.90
CA ASN A 329 -0.69 -18.85 1.51
C ASN A 329 -0.91 -17.72 0.50
N TYR A 330 -0.52 -17.88 -0.77
CA TYR A 330 -0.68 -16.88 -1.83
C TYR A 330 -1.99 -17.04 -2.63
N ALA A 331 -2.87 -17.95 -2.24
CA ALA A 331 -4.12 -18.16 -2.94
C ALA A 331 -4.97 -16.87 -2.94
N SER A 332 -5.53 -16.54 -4.11
CA SER A 332 -6.48 -15.43 -4.30
C SER A 332 -7.83 -15.72 -3.66
N SER A 333 -8.71 -14.70 -3.57
CA SER A 333 -10.07 -14.89 -3.09
C SER A 333 -10.81 -16.03 -3.80
N THR A 334 -10.80 -16.03 -5.13
CA THR A 334 -11.42 -17.08 -5.96
C THR A 334 -10.80 -18.46 -5.74
N GLN A 335 -9.47 -18.54 -5.57
CA GLN A 335 -8.80 -19.80 -5.27
C GLN A 335 -9.16 -20.31 -3.86
N MET A 336 -9.33 -19.41 -2.89
CA MET A 336 -9.77 -19.74 -1.53
C MET A 336 -11.23 -20.22 -1.50
N LEU A 337 -12.11 -19.67 -2.33
CA LEU A 337 -13.47 -20.22 -2.52
C LEU A 337 -13.45 -21.66 -3.04
N ARG A 338 -12.56 -21.95 -3.98
CA ARG A 338 -12.38 -23.31 -4.48
C ARG A 338 -11.84 -24.23 -3.39
N LEU A 339 -10.83 -23.80 -2.65
CA LEU A 339 -10.29 -24.52 -1.50
C LEU A 339 -11.37 -24.81 -0.44
N ALA A 340 -12.30 -23.88 -0.19
CA ALA A 340 -13.43 -24.13 0.69
C ALA A 340 -14.35 -25.25 0.18
N SER A 341 -14.69 -25.24 -1.12
CA SER A 341 -15.47 -26.32 -1.75
C SER A 341 -14.75 -27.67 -1.66
N LEU A 342 -13.44 -27.69 -1.91
CA LEU A 342 -12.61 -28.89 -1.78
C LEU A 342 -12.58 -29.40 -0.32
N ALA A 343 -12.52 -28.49 0.64
CA ALA A 343 -12.55 -28.83 2.05
C ALA A 343 -13.88 -29.46 2.47
N MET A 344 -15.00 -28.95 1.98
CA MET A 344 -16.33 -29.53 2.23
C MET A 344 -16.49 -30.93 1.66
N LYS A 345 -15.81 -31.23 0.56
CA LYS A 345 -15.80 -32.57 -0.06
C LYS A 345 -14.83 -33.54 0.61
N GLY A 346 -14.05 -33.10 1.61
CA GLY A 346 -13.03 -33.93 2.25
C GLY A 346 -11.82 -34.22 1.34
N SER A 347 -11.48 -33.30 0.42
CA SER A 347 -10.39 -33.50 -0.54
C SER A 347 -9.02 -33.64 0.14
N VAL A 348 -8.15 -34.49 -0.41
CA VAL A 348 -6.79 -34.78 0.08
C VAL A 348 -5.80 -33.62 -0.08
N VAL A 349 -6.25 -32.49 -0.62
CA VAL A 349 -5.47 -31.24 -0.73
C VAL A 349 -4.95 -30.79 0.65
N PHE A 350 -5.72 -31.03 1.71
CA PHE A 350 -5.34 -30.73 3.08
C PHE A 350 -4.71 -31.95 3.77
N ASN A 351 -3.75 -31.72 4.68
CA ASN A 351 -2.99 -32.80 5.33
C ASN A 351 -3.79 -33.60 6.37
N ASN A 352 -4.88 -33.03 6.91
CA ASN A 352 -5.70 -33.61 7.97
C ASN A 352 -7.10 -34.01 7.47
N GLN A 353 -7.84 -34.82 8.26
CA GLN A 353 -9.28 -35.03 8.05
C GLN A 353 -9.99 -33.67 7.97
N VAL A 354 -10.36 -33.29 6.76
CA VAL A 354 -10.87 -31.96 6.43
C VAL A 354 -12.22 -31.75 7.07
N SER A 355 -12.49 -30.50 7.41
CA SER A 355 -13.50 -30.14 8.40
C SER A 355 -14.31 -28.95 7.91
N LEU A 356 -15.56 -28.85 8.36
CA LEU A 356 -16.41 -27.67 8.14
C LEU A 356 -15.71 -26.39 8.60
N LYS A 357 -14.88 -26.47 9.63
CA LYS A 357 -14.10 -25.33 10.14
C LYS A 357 -13.01 -24.88 9.17
N THR A 358 -12.31 -25.80 8.51
CA THR A 358 -11.35 -25.44 7.44
C THR A 358 -12.07 -24.77 6.27
N ALA A 359 -13.22 -25.31 5.84
CA ALA A 359 -14.01 -24.70 4.78
C ALA A 359 -14.46 -23.29 5.15
N PHE A 360 -14.98 -23.11 6.37
CA PHE A 360 -15.39 -21.80 6.88
C PHE A 360 -14.25 -20.79 6.88
N GLN A 361 -13.08 -21.16 7.39
CA GLN A 361 -11.91 -20.27 7.39
C GLN A 361 -11.43 -19.93 5.98
N CYS A 362 -11.48 -20.87 5.04
CA CYS A 362 -11.19 -20.57 3.64
C CYS A 362 -12.14 -19.50 3.07
N LEU A 363 -13.44 -19.58 3.40
CA LEU A 363 -14.43 -18.58 2.99
C LEU A 363 -14.18 -17.21 3.66
N GLN A 364 -13.81 -17.19 4.95
CA GLN A 364 -13.42 -15.96 5.63
C GLN A 364 -12.20 -15.31 4.97
N ILE A 365 -11.15 -16.10 4.69
CA ILE A 365 -9.96 -15.61 4.01
C ILE A 365 -10.30 -15.13 2.59
N ALA A 366 -11.20 -15.82 1.87
CA ALA A 366 -11.66 -15.38 0.56
C ALA A 366 -12.30 -13.99 0.62
N HIS A 367 -13.18 -13.75 1.60
CA HIS A 367 -13.77 -12.44 1.84
C HIS A 367 -12.71 -11.37 2.16
N LEU A 368 -11.75 -11.69 3.02
CA LEU A 368 -10.68 -10.76 3.42
C LEU A 368 -9.72 -10.44 2.27
N LYS A 369 -9.41 -11.41 1.40
CA LYS A 369 -8.49 -11.25 0.26
C LYS A 369 -9.15 -10.74 -1.04
N ALA A 370 -10.46 -10.46 -1.04
CA ALA A 370 -11.14 -9.98 -2.24
C ALA A 370 -10.52 -8.67 -2.77
N ASN A 371 -10.07 -8.65 -4.03
CA ASN A 371 -9.43 -7.48 -4.62
C ASN A 371 -10.41 -6.59 -5.41
N SER A 372 -11.63 -7.06 -5.61
CA SER A 372 -12.70 -6.30 -6.27
C SER A 372 -14.00 -6.41 -5.50
N ARG A 373 -14.93 -5.48 -5.78
CA ARG A 373 -16.29 -5.53 -5.23
C ARG A 373 -17.02 -6.81 -5.65
N GLU A 374 -16.76 -7.30 -6.86
CA GLU A 374 -17.36 -8.53 -7.38
C GLU A 374 -16.86 -9.76 -6.61
N GLU A 375 -15.54 -9.89 -6.40
CA GLU A 375 -14.96 -10.95 -5.59
C GLU A 375 -15.53 -10.93 -4.17
N LEU A 376 -15.67 -9.74 -3.58
CA LEU A 376 -16.23 -9.56 -2.24
C LEU A 376 -17.67 -10.07 -2.17
N LEU A 377 -18.52 -9.68 -3.12
CA LEU A 377 -19.91 -10.12 -3.19
C LEU A 377 -20.04 -11.64 -3.39
N VAL A 378 -19.17 -12.23 -4.22
CA VAL A 378 -19.15 -13.68 -4.41
C VAL A 378 -18.75 -14.39 -3.11
N ALA A 379 -17.75 -13.87 -2.40
CA ALA A 379 -17.33 -14.41 -1.10
C ALA A 379 -18.40 -14.27 -0.02
N GLU A 380 -19.10 -13.13 0.06
CA GLU A 380 -20.23 -12.93 0.97
C GLU A 380 -21.38 -13.88 0.66
N ARG A 381 -21.73 -14.08 -0.62
CA ARG A 381 -22.76 -15.03 -1.01
C ARG A 381 -22.39 -16.46 -0.66
N ALA A 382 -21.14 -16.84 -0.89
CA ALA A 382 -20.59 -18.14 -0.52
C ALA A 382 -20.65 -18.38 1.00
N LEU A 383 -20.26 -17.39 1.80
CA LEU A 383 -20.39 -17.41 3.26
C LEU A 383 -21.85 -17.55 3.71
N SER A 384 -22.77 -16.82 3.08
CA SER A 384 -24.20 -16.87 3.39
C SER A 384 -24.79 -18.26 3.22
N VAL A 385 -24.59 -18.85 2.03
CA VAL A 385 -25.07 -20.20 1.73
C VAL A 385 -24.44 -21.21 2.69
N PHE A 386 -23.14 -21.07 2.98
CA PHE A 386 -22.46 -21.96 3.90
C PHE A 386 -23.04 -21.91 5.32
N LEU A 387 -23.30 -20.71 5.87
CA LEU A 387 -23.85 -20.57 7.22
C LEU A 387 -25.33 -20.97 7.32
N GLN A 388 -26.08 -20.92 6.22
CA GLN A 388 -27.45 -21.46 6.15
C GLN A 388 -27.46 -23.00 6.29
N ASP A 389 -26.53 -23.67 5.60
CA ASP A 389 -26.42 -25.13 5.61
C ASP A 389 -25.68 -25.67 6.85
N HIS A 390 -24.81 -24.84 7.45
CA HIS A 390 -23.93 -25.22 8.56
C HIS A 390 -23.95 -24.16 9.67
N PRO A 391 -24.84 -24.28 10.66
CA PRO A 391 -24.91 -23.34 11.78
C PRO A 391 -23.58 -23.26 12.54
N SER A 392 -23.22 -22.09 13.08
CA SER A 392 -21.94 -21.88 13.79
C SER A 392 -21.67 -22.92 14.89
N SER A 393 -22.69 -23.33 15.64
CA SER A 393 -22.56 -24.38 16.66
C SER A 393 -22.07 -25.73 16.12
N GLN A 394 -22.36 -26.04 14.85
CA GLN A 394 -21.88 -27.24 14.18
C GLN A 394 -20.42 -27.07 13.74
N ILE A 395 -20.06 -25.89 13.24
CA ILE A 395 -18.70 -25.54 12.83
C ILE A 395 -17.74 -25.62 14.03
N ASP A 396 -18.13 -25.05 15.17
CA ASP A 396 -17.29 -24.98 16.37
C ASP A 396 -17.06 -26.31 17.08
N ARG A 397 -18.01 -27.25 16.94
CA ARG A 397 -17.85 -28.62 17.45
C ARG A 397 -16.74 -29.39 16.74
N VAL A 398 -16.34 -28.95 15.54
CA VAL A 398 -15.30 -29.61 14.75
C VAL A 398 -13.92 -29.11 15.21
N ARG A 399 -13.13 -30.02 15.79
CA ARG A 399 -11.82 -29.69 16.36
C ARG A 399 -10.69 -29.59 15.34
N SER A 400 -10.80 -30.27 14.19
CA SER A 400 -9.72 -30.25 13.19
C SER A 400 -9.80 -28.97 12.36
N THR A 401 -8.67 -28.33 12.17
CA THR A 401 -8.49 -27.21 11.25
C THR A 401 -7.13 -27.39 10.58
N ASP A 402 -7.02 -27.04 9.31
CA ASP A 402 -5.72 -27.02 8.65
C ASP A 402 -4.86 -25.90 9.25
N ALA A 403 -3.64 -26.24 9.71
CA ALA A 403 -2.78 -25.30 10.43
C ALA A 403 -2.34 -24.13 9.55
N GLN A 404 -2.15 -24.35 8.24
CA GLN A 404 -1.73 -23.31 7.30
C GLN A 404 -2.88 -22.33 7.05
N VAL A 405 -4.11 -22.84 6.91
CA VAL A 405 -5.33 -22.01 6.78
C VAL A 405 -5.56 -21.18 8.05
N ALA A 406 -5.46 -21.81 9.23
CA ALA A 406 -5.61 -21.11 10.50
C ALA A 406 -4.56 -20.01 10.71
N HIS A 407 -3.30 -20.30 10.38
CA HIS A 407 -2.21 -19.32 10.42
C HIS A 407 -2.48 -18.15 9.47
N LEU A 408 -2.89 -18.43 8.22
CA LEU A 408 -3.19 -17.41 7.23
C LEU A 408 -4.27 -16.43 7.70
N LEU A 409 -5.37 -16.95 8.27
CA LEU A 409 -6.43 -16.12 8.85
C LEU A 409 -5.92 -15.25 10.01
N SER A 410 -5.15 -15.85 10.92
CA SER A 410 -4.54 -15.12 12.05
C SER A 410 -3.58 -14.03 11.58
N SER A 411 -2.80 -14.27 10.53
CA SER A 411 -1.87 -13.29 9.97
C SER A 411 -2.60 -12.11 9.33
N LEU A 412 -3.71 -12.35 8.62
CA LEU A 412 -4.57 -11.27 8.11
C LEU A 412 -5.15 -10.42 9.25
N GLN A 413 -5.67 -11.05 10.31
CA GLN A 413 -6.17 -10.33 11.49
C GLN A 413 -5.07 -9.51 12.17
N LYS A 414 -3.84 -10.05 12.24
CA LYS A 414 -2.68 -9.34 12.81
C LYS A 414 -2.37 -8.07 12.01
N ILE A 415 -2.35 -8.13 10.68
CA ILE A 415 -2.12 -6.94 9.82
C ILE A 415 -3.12 -5.84 10.14
N ALA A 416 -4.41 -6.16 10.20
CA ALA A 416 -5.45 -5.19 10.50
C ALA A 416 -5.26 -4.49 11.86
N ARG A 417 -4.71 -5.20 12.86
CA ARG A 417 -4.43 -4.67 14.19
C ARG A 417 -3.15 -3.84 14.24
N THR A 418 -2.08 -4.30 13.58
CA THR A 418 -0.73 -3.73 13.79
C THR A 418 -0.32 -2.72 12.75
N GLU A 419 -0.89 -2.77 11.54
CA GLU A 419 -0.43 -1.97 10.40
C GLU A 419 -1.44 -0.87 10.01
N GLY A 420 -2.58 -0.78 10.69
CA GLY A 420 -3.68 0.10 10.28
C GLY A 420 -3.38 1.60 10.31
N ASN A 421 -2.38 2.03 11.09
CA ASN A 421 -1.92 3.43 11.06
C ASN A 421 -1.14 3.74 9.76
N GLU A 422 -0.43 2.76 9.22
CA GLU A 422 0.53 2.95 8.11
C GLU A 422 0.00 2.53 6.75
N SER A 423 -1.02 1.67 6.74
CA SER A 423 -1.43 0.94 5.55
C SER A 423 -2.90 1.11 5.28
N VAL A 424 -3.21 1.72 4.14
CA VAL A 424 -4.59 1.81 3.61
C VAL A 424 -5.20 0.42 3.48
N TYR A 425 -4.42 -0.58 3.06
CA TYR A 425 -4.87 -1.97 3.00
C TYR A 425 -5.27 -2.51 4.37
N ALA A 426 -4.47 -2.28 5.41
CA ALA A 426 -4.77 -2.74 6.76
C ALA A 426 -6.03 -2.08 7.34
N ARG A 427 -6.26 -0.80 7.05
CA ARG A 427 -7.52 -0.09 7.39
C ARG A 427 -8.72 -0.74 6.72
N ASN A 428 -8.63 -1.01 5.42
CA ASN A 428 -9.69 -1.69 4.68
C ASN A 428 -9.92 -3.12 5.20
N LEU A 429 -8.86 -3.81 5.59
CA LEU A 429 -8.93 -5.15 6.18
C LEU A 429 -9.63 -5.14 7.54
N ALA A 430 -9.37 -4.15 8.39
CA ALA A 430 -10.08 -3.96 9.66
C ALA A 430 -11.59 -3.73 9.43
N GLU A 431 -11.95 -2.92 8.42
CA GLU A 431 -13.35 -2.73 8.03
C GLU A 431 -14.00 -4.04 7.55
N ARG A 432 -13.31 -4.83 6.72
CA ARG A 432 -13.82 -6.13 6.27
C ARG A 432 -13.97 -7.11 7.42
N LEU A 433 -13.06 -7.12 8.38
CA LEU A 433 -13.17 -7.95 9.58
C LEU A 433 -14.37 -7.56 10.45
N GLN A 434 -14.62 -6.26 10.61
CA GLN A 434 -15.84 -5.77 11.27
C GLN A 434 -17.09 -6.29 10.55
N ARG A 435 -17.18 -6.11 9.23
CA ARG A 435 -18.33 -6.55 8.42
C ARG A 435 -18.52 -8.05 8.45
N LEU A 436 -17.44 -8.83 8.34
CA LEU A 436 -17.47 -10.29 8.48
C LEU A 436 -18.00 -10.69 9.86
N GLY A 437 -17.61 -9.99 10.92
CA GLY A 437 -18.12 -10.23 12.26
C GLY A 437 -19.61 -9.93 12.39
N GLU A 438 -20.07 -8.81 11.84
CA GLU A 438 -21.50 -8.44 11.79
C GLU A 438 -22.32 -9.45 10.98
N PHE A 439 -21.74 -9.97 9.90
CA PHE A 439 -22.35 -10.99 9.07
C PHE A 439 -22.59 -12.29 9.85
N VAL A 440 -21.57 -12.81 10.55
CA VAL A 440 -21.69 -14.00 11.40
C VAL A 440 -22.65 -13.74 12.57
N LEU A 441 -22.61 -12.56 13.17
CA LEU A 441 -23.50 -12.19 14.27
C LEU A 441 -24.98 -12.29 13.87
N ASN A 442 -25.31 -11.90 12.63
CA ASN A 442 -26.68 -11.94 12.11
C ASN A 442 -27.21 -13.36 11.86
N THR A 443 -26.34 -14.38 11.82
CA THR A 443 -26.75 -15.78 11.68
C THR A 443 -26.94 -16.50 13.02
N LEU A 444 -26.64 -15.84 14.14
CA LEU A 444 -26.69 -16.41 15.48
C LEU A 444 -28.00 -16.06 16.21
N ASP A 445 -28.46 -16.95 17.08
CA ASP A 445 -29.53 -16.62 18.02
C ASP A 445 -29.02 -15.58 19.03
N ARG A 446 -29.72 -14.46 19.16
CA ARG A 446 -29.40 -13.36 20.10
C ARG A 446 -29.30 -13.79 21.56
N ARG A 447 -29.87 -14.95 21.92
CA ARG A 447 -29.81 -15.51 23.28
C ARG A 447 -28.65 -16.49 23.49
N SER A 448 -27.88 -16.78 22.45
CA SER A 448 -26.77 -17.74 22.52
C SER A 448 -25.50 -17.12 23.08
N GLU A 449 -24.69 -17.89 23.82
CA GLU A 449 -23.36 -17.45 24.27
C GLU A 449 -22.43 -17.07 23.10
N GLU A 450 -22.62 -17.71 21.95
CA GLU A 450 -21.83 -17.43 20.75
C GLU A 450 -22.16 -16.06 20.16
N TYR A 451 -23.41 -15.61 20.26
CA TYR A 451 -23.79 -14.25 19.88
C TYR A 451 -23.02 -13.21 20.70
N GLU A 452 -22.95 -13.38 22.02
CA GLU A 452 -22.21 -12.47 22.90
C GLU A 452 -20.71 -12.47 22.59
N ARG A 453 -20.11 -13.64 22.33
CA ARG A 453 -18.71 -13.73 21.89
C ARG A 453 -18.47 -12.99 20.58
N GLN A 454 -19.33 -13.21 19.59
CA GLN A 454 -19.20 -12.58 18.29
C GLN A 454 -19.46 -11.06 18.37
N LEU A 455 -20.34 -10.61 19.26
CA LEU A 455 -20.58 -9.19 19.54
C LEU A 455 -19.34 -8.51 20.11
N ASN A 456 -18.59 -9.19 21.00
CA ASN A 456 -17.31 -8.71 21.50
C ASN A 456 -16.27 -8.58 20.38
N VAL A 457 -16.20 -9.56 19.48
CA VAL A 457 -15.31 -9.51 18.30
C VAL A 457 -15.65 -8.31 17.40
N VAL A 458 -16.94 -8.06 17.12
CA VAL A 458 -17.38 -6.88 16.33
C VAL A 458 -16.99 -5.58 17.03
N SER A 459 -17.14 -5.52 18.35
CA SER A 459 -16.80 -4.33 19.15
C SER A 459 -15.29 -4.07 19.15
N GLU A 460 -14.47 -5.11 19.22
CA GLU A 460 -13.02 -5.02 19.07
C GLU A 460 -12.64 -4.42 17.71
N TRP A 461 -13.23 -4.91 16.61
CA TRP A 461 -12.91 -4.38 15.28
C TRP A 461 -13.40 -2.95 15.06
N LYS A 462 -14.53 -2.54 15.68
CA LYS A 462 -14.96 -1.14 15.71
C LYS A 462 -13.93 -0.26 16.41
N PHE A 463 -13.39 -0.73 17.53
CA PHE A 463 -12.34 -0.02 18.27
C PHE A 463 -11.05 0.10 17.44
N VAL A 464 -10.57 -1.01 16.86
CA VAL A 464 -9.38 -1.01 15.98
C VAL A 464 -9.57 -0.01 14.83
N ARG A 465 -10.72 -0.05 14.14
CA ARG A 465 -11.03 0.88 13.05
C ARG A 465 -11.01 2.35 13.51
N ALA A 466 -11.56 2.64 14.69
CA ALA A 466 -11.55 3.99 15.24
C ALA A 466 -10.11 4.48 15.50
N GLN A 467 -9.24 3.61 16.03
CA GLN A 467 -7.82 3.95 16.23
C GLN A 467 -7.11 4.22 14.91
N THR A 468 -7.34 3.40 13.88
CA THR A 468 -6.65 3.53 12.59
C THR A 468 -7.08 4.74 11.76
N ASN A 469 -8.21 5.37 12.10
CA ASN A 469 -8.69 6.59 11.45
C ASN A 469 -8.11 7.88 12.06
N SER A 470 -7.31 7.77 13.14
CA SER A 470 -6.71 8.94 13.77
C SER A 470 -5.52 9.46 12.96
N SER A 471 -5.31 10.78 12.95
CA SER A 471 -4.22 11.42 12.19
C SER A 471 -2.85 10.91 12.64
N LEU A 472 -1.91 10.85 11.69
CA LEU A 472 -0.53 10.41 11.94
C LEU A 472 0.36 11.53 12.47
N ALA A 473 0.02 12.77 12.12
CA ALA A 473 0.53 13.94 12.81
C ALA A 473 -0.57 14.97 13.02
N THR A 474 -0.38 15.83 14.02
CA THR A 474 -1.22 16.99 14.27
C THR A 474 -0.32 18.22 14.32
N ILE A 475 -0.65 19.23 13.51
CA ILE A 475 0.02 20.53 13.50
C ILE A 475 -0.83 21.47 14.35
N THR A 476 -0.25 21.98 15.44
CA THR A 476 -0.89 22.96 16.31
C THR A 476 -0.27 24.33 16.07
N ASP A 477 -1.12 25.31 15.77
CA ASP A 477 -0.72 26.70 15.55
C ASP A 477 -1.19 27.56 16.73
N ASN A 478 -0.25 27.97 17.57
CA ASN A 478 -0.52 28.75 18.78
C ASN A 478 -0.64 30.26 18.51
N THR A 479 -0.53 30.73 17.26
CA THR A 479 -0.63 32.16 16.91
C THR A 479 -2.02 32.77 17.22
N THR A 480 -3.05 31.94 17.32
CA THR A 480 -4.42 32.38 17.69
C THR A 480 -4.64 32.50 19.20
N LEU A 481 -3.85 31.79 20.03
CA LEU A 481 -3.97 31.85 21.49
C LEU A 481 -3.43 33.17 22.08
N GLU A 482 -2.36 33.73 21.52
CA GLU A 482 -1.84 35.03 21.99
C GLU A 482 -2.73 36.22 21.60
N ARG A 483 -3.47 36.14 20.48
CA ARG A 483 -4.46 37.17 20.12
C ARG A 483 -5.70 37.15 21.01
N ALA A 484 -6.11 35.98 21.51
CA ALA A 484 -7.25 35.87 22.43
C ALA A 484 -6.96 36.38 23.85
N HIS A 485 -5.69 36.28 24.31
CA HIS A 485 -5.27 36.78 25.61
C HIS A 485 -5.09 38.30 25.69
N HIS A 486 -5.01 39.01 24.55
CA HIS A 486 -5.05 40.48 24.52
C HIS A 486 -6.45 41.08 24.30
N ALA A 487 -7.45 40.27 23.91
CA ALA A 487 -8.82 40.73 23.70
C ALA A 487 -9.76 40.50 24.90
N SER A 488 -9.31 39.82 25.96
CA SER A 488 -10.16 39.44 27.10
C SER A 488 -9.88 40.30 28.33
N SER A 489 -10.11 41.60 28.19
CA SER A 489 -10.36 42.53 29.30
C SER A 489 -11.72 43.20 29.08
N SER A 490 -12.79 42.42 29.18
CA SER A 490 -14.07 42.95 29.66
C SER A 490 -14.90 41.84 30.29
N THR A 491 -15.18 42.06 31.56
CA THR A 491 -16.06 41.29 32.43
C THR A 491 -17.51 41.29 31.93
N ALA A 492 -18.17 40.14 32.00
CA ALA A 492 -19.53 40.04 32.53
C ALA A 492 -19.81 38.61 33.00
N ALA A 493 -19.96 38.47 34.31
CA ALA A 493 -20.51 37.30 34.98
C ALA A 493 -22.02 37.22 34.76
N SER A 494 -22.58 35.99 34.69
CA SER A 494 -23.95 35.56 35.07
C SER A 494 -24.14 34.13 34.52
N SER A 495 -24.03 33.07 35.32
CA SER A 495 -25.02 32.51 36.26
C SER A 495 -25.82 31.33 35.66
N SER A 496 -25.55 30.14 36.20
CA SER A 496 -26.46 29.04 36.58
C SER A 496 -27.59 28.57 35.66
N SER A 497 -27.61 27.26 35.37
CA SER A 497 -28.58 26.33 36.01
C SER A 497 -28.40 24.88 35.54
N ASP A 498 -28.21 23.99 36.50
CA ASP A 498 -28.39 22.54 36.44
C ASP A 498 -29.81 22.15 36.02
N ILE A 499 -29.97 21.15 35.15
CA ILE A 499 -31.16 20.27 35.14
C ILE A 499 -30.73 18.83 34.83
N SER A 500 -30.81 18.00 35.86
CA SER A 500 -30.86 16.54 35.83
C SER A 500 -32.28 16.05 35.55
N PHE A 501 -32.47 15.00 34.74
CA PHE A 501 -33.66 14.14 34.82
C PHE A 501 -33.31 12.66 34.58
N GLU A 502 -33.70 11.86 35.56
CA GLU A 502 -33.68 10.39 35.60
C GLU A 502 -34.89 9.76 34.89
N PRO A 503 -34.88 8.43 34.68
CA PRO A 503 -35.75 7.73 33.73
C PRO A 503 -37.04 7.18 34.35
N THR A 504 -38.10 7.10 33.54
CA THR A 504 -39.31 6.34 33.88
C THR A 504 -39.29 4.96 33.23
N SER A 505 -39.40 3.95 34.08
CA SER A 505 -39.70 2.56 33.80
C SER A 505 -41.19 2.35 33.47
N SER A 506 -41.49 1.24 32.79
CA SER A 506 -42.36 0.13 33.26
C SER A 506 -43.34 -0.48 32.22
N ALA A 507 -43.41 -1.81 32.31
CA ALA A 507 -44.53 -2.76 32.07
C ALA A 507 -45.06 -2.95 30.64
N SER A 508 -44.85 -4.12 30.00
CA SER A 508 -45.52 -5.44 30.18
C SER A 508 -46.86 -5.57 29.46
N SER A 509 -46.92 -6.42 28.44
CA SER A 509 -48.09 -7.28 28.18
C SER A 509 -47.74 -8.45 27.25
N SER A 510 -48.00 -9.65 27.76
CA SER A 510 -48.09 -10.95 27.11
C SER A 510 -49.16 -11.03 26.03
N ILE A 511 -48.96 -11.87 25.01
CA ILE A 511 -49.98 -12.79 24.43
C ILE A 511 -49.22 -13.93 23.72
N ALA A 512 -49.65 -15.16 24.02
CA ALA A 512 -49.23 -16.39 23.36
C ALA A 512 -50.18 -16.72 22.20
N ALA A 513 -49.67 -17.29 21.11
CA ALA A 513 -50.41 -18.24 20.28
C ALA A 513 -49.46 -19.04 19.38
N SER A 514 -49.74 -20.33 19.30
CA SER A 514 -49.09 -21.39 18.56
C SER A 514 -49.42 -21.40 17.07
N SER A 515 -48.46 -21.80 16.24
CA SER A 515 -48.73 -22.58 15.02
C SER A 515 -47.43 -23.15 14.45
N THR A 516 -47.31 -24.47 14.49
CA THR A 516 -46.40 -25.26 13.64
C THR A 516 -46.87 -25.24 12.19
N PRO A 517 -45.95 -25.22 11.22
CA PRO A 517 -46.14 -26.03 10.03
C PRO A 517 -44.95 -26.95 9.77
N SER A 518 -45.30 -28.19 9.49
CA SER A 518 -44.53 -29.22 8.82
C SER A 518 -43.96 -28.73 7.49
N TYR A 519 -42.65 -28.92 7.30
CA TYR A 519 -41.96 -28.68 6.03
C TYR A 519 -41.56 -30.02 5.40
N GLU A 520 -41.97 -30.20 4.14
CA GLU A 520 -41.41 -31.17 3.22
C GLU A 520 -39.97 -30.76 2.83
N PRO A 521 -39.06 -31.71 2.56
CA PRO A 521 -37.70 -31.38 2.17
C PRO A 521 -37.68 -30.93 0.70
N SER A 522 -37.57 -29.63 0.47
CA SER A 522 -37.13 -29.10 -0.82
C SER A 522 -35.68 -29.52 -1.04
N THR A 523 -35.41 -30.20 -2.16
CA THR A 523 -34.04 -30.54 -2.59
C THR A 523 -33.32 -29.29 -3.06
N SER A 524 -32.80 -28.51 -2.11
CA SER A 524 -31.85 -27.45 -2.36
C SER A 524 -30.54 -28.07 -2.83
N PRO A 525 -29.88 -27.54 -3.89
CA PRO A 525 -28.55 -28.01 -4.27
C PRO A 525 -27.58 -27.79 -3.10
N SER A 526 -26.75 -28.79 -2.80
CA SER A 526 -25.81 -28.72 -1.66
C SER A 526 -24.91 -27.49 -1.74
N ALA A 527 -24.56 -26.85 -0.62
CA ALA A 527 -23.59 -25.76 -0.56
C ALA A 527 -22.29 -26.06 -1.35
N ALA A 528 -21.80 -27.30 -1.31
CA ALA A 528 -20.61 -27.70 -2.08
C ALA A 528 -20.80 -27.53 -3.60
N THR A 529 -22.00 -27.83 -4.11
CA THR A 529 -22.37 -27.64 -5.52
C THR A 529 -22.47 -26.16 -5.85
N LEU A 530 -23.16 -25.35 -5.03
CA LEU A 530 -23.29 -23.91 -5.26
C LEU A 530 -21.95 -23.16 -5.20
N LEU A 531 -21.09 -23.49 -4.23
CA LEU A 531 -19.73 -22.95 -4.14
C LEU A 531 -18.91 -23.30 -5.37
N SER A 532 -19.08 -24.51 -5.90
CA SER A 532 -18.40 -24.90 -7.13
C SER A 532 -18.88 -24.05 -8.32
N THR A 533 -20.18 -23.79 -8.44
CA THR A 533 -20.78 -22.98 -9.51
C THR A 533 -20.40 -21.49 -9.39
N LEU A 534 -20.41 -20.94 -8.17
CA LEU A 534 -20.02 -19.55 -7.91
C LEU A 534 -18.54 -19.30 -8.25
N GLY A 535 -17.67 -20.29 -8.05
CA GLY A 535 -16.27 -20.23 -8.47
C GLY A 535 -16.02 -20.23 -9.98
N PHE A 536 -17.04 -20.51 -10.81
CA PHE A 536 -16.93 -20.48 -12.29
C PHE A 536 -17.47 -19.19 -12.92
N LEU A 537 -18.14 -18.31 -12.16
CA LEU A 537 -18.75 -17.08 -12.69
C LEU A 537 -17.80 -15.86 -12.72
N SER A 538 -16.51 -16.04 -12.42
CA SER A 538 -15.50 -14.97 -12.56
C SER A 538 -15.07 -14.82 -14.02
N THR A 539 -15.37 -13.67 -14.60
CA THR A 539 -15.17 -13.30 -16.01
C THR A 539 -13.72 -13.36 -16.48
N THR A 540 -13.51 -14.04 -17.59
CA THR A 540 -12.39 -13.78 -18.51
C THR A 540 -12.41 -12.33 -19.00
N PRO A 541 -11.27 -11.62 -19.09
CA PRO A 541 -11.25 -10.33 -19.78
C PRO A 541 -11.45 -10.56 -21.28
N ASP A 542 -12.47 -9.92 -21.85
CA ASP A 542 -12.76 -9.91 -23.28
C ASP A 542 -11.56 -9.35 -24.06
N ARG A 543 -10.84 -10.25 -24.74
CA ARG A 543 -9.86 -9.88 -25.76
C ARG A 543 -10.62 -9.75 -27.08
N LYS A 544 -10.96 -8.53 -27.47
CA LYS A 544 -11.44 -8.23 -28.83
C LYS A 544 -10.32 -8.49 -29.84
N THR A 545 -10.35 -9.66 -30.45
CA THR A 545 -9.79 -9.92 -31.77
C THR A 545 -10.70 -9.25 -32.81
N GLN A 546 -10.14 -8.35 -33.62
CA GLN A 546 -10.70 -8.01 -34.94
C GLN A 546 -9.68 -8.48 -35.97
N ASP A 547 -9.92 -9.66 -36.51
CA ASP A 547 -9.43 -10.04 -37.83
C ASP A 547 -10.37 -9.45 -38.88
N ALA A 548 -9.80 -8.80 -39.88
CA ALA A 548 -10.43 -8.60 -41.18
C ALA A 548 -9.34 -8.60 -42.25
N VAL A 549 -9.18 -9.76 -42.90
CA VAL A 549 -8.66 -9.91 -44.26
C VAL A 549 -9.87 -10.32 -45.11
N PRO A 550 -9.99 -9.84 -46.36
CA PRO A 550 -9.94 -10.82 -47.46
C PRO A 550 -9.15 -10.35 -48.69
N GLU A 551 -8.35 -11.31 -49.16
CA GLU A 551 -8.15 -11.78 -50.54
C GLU A 551 -7.85 -10.83 -51.72
N ASP A 552 -6.70 -11.13 -52.33
CA ASP A 552 -6.44 -11.36 -53.75
C ASP A 552 -6.87 -10.32 -54.80
N GLN A 553 -5.84 -9.64 -55.34
CA GLN A 553 -5.70 -9.55 -56.79
C GLN A 553 -4.24 -9.75 -57.21
N LYS A 554 -4.09 -10.61 -58.21
CA LYS A 554 -2.86 -11.14 -58.78
C LYS A 554 -2.56 -10.37 -60.07
N VAL A 555 -1.27 -10.26 -60.39
CA VAL A 555 -0.66 -10.30 -61.75
C VAL A 555 0.02 -9.00 -62.27
N LEU A 556 1.28 -9.24 -62.72
CA LEU A 556 2.12 -8.61 -63.75
C LEU A 556 3.25 -7.62 -63.34
N GLU A 557 4.46 -8.19 -63.34
CA GLU A 557 5.69 -7.75 -64.05
C GLU A 557 6.01 -6.25 -64.17
N ASN A 558 7.17 -5.83 -63.65
CA ASN A 558 8.32 -5.59 -64.53
C ASN A 558 9.64 -5.38 -63.78
N GLN A 559 10.69 -5.85 -64.44
CA GLN A 559 12.12 -5.68 -64.16
C GLN A 559 12.51 -4.19 -64.30
N ASP A 560 13.44 -3.70 -63.46
CA ASP A 560 14.81 -3.36 -63.89
C ASP A 560 15.59 -2.50 -62.87
N SER A 561 16.81 -2.95 -62.59
CA SER A 561 18.07 -2.21 -62.36
C SER A 561 18.09 -0.87 -61.60
N PHE A 562 18.88 -0.77 -60.51
CA PHE A 562 20.25 -0.20 -60.53
C PHE A 562 20.83 -0.07 -59.10
N THR A 563 22.13 -0.39 -58.98
CA THR A 563 23.00 -0.32 -57.80
C THR A 563 23.72 1.05 -57.72
N PRO A 564 24.59 1.34 -56.72
CA PRO A 564 24.44 2.48 -55.80
C PRO A 564 25.53 3.57 -55.95
N ALA A 565 25.48 4.57 -55.06
CA ALA A 565 26.65 5.31 -54.57
C ALA A 565 26.55 5.47 -53.04
#